data_AF-A0A955B259-F1
#
_entry.id   AF-A0A955B259-F1
#
_cell.length_a   1.000
_cell.length_b   1.000
_cell.length_c   1.000
_cell.angle_alpha   90.00
_cell.angle_beta   90.00
_cell.angle_gamma   90.00
#
_symmetry.space_group_name_H-M   'P 1'
#
loop_
_entity.id
_entity.type
_entity.pdbx_description
1 polymer ?
#
loop_
_entity_poly.entity_id
_entity_poly.type
_entity_poly.pdbx_seq_one_letter_code
_entity_poly.pdbx_strand_id
1 'polypeptide(L)'
;HVLCEKPIGLTSGEGQQLVDAGRRHPRLKLMEAFMYRHHPQWQRARELVNDGAIGELRTIQTAFAYFNDDAQNIRNQKEIGGGALMDIGCYPISLSRFLFESEPRRVSGIVERDPRFGTDRLSSAIMDFDRGTSLFTCSTQLAPYQRVNIFGGSGRIEIEIPFNAPPDRPCRLWHQHGGTIDEVTFDVCDQYGIQGDLFSRAILDDTPVPTPIEDAVANMKVIEAIFRSAGSGDWEMP
;
A
#
# COMPACT_ATOMS: atom_id res chain seq x y z
N HIS A 1 21.27 11.23 -0.78
CA HIS A 1 19.89 10.89 -1.16
C HIS A 1 19.63 9.46 -0.72
N VAL A 2 18.41 9.11 -0.34
CA VAL A 2 18.05 7.76 0.13
C VAL A 2 16.72 7.34 -0.48
N LEU A 3 16.73 6.21 -1.19
CA LEU A 3 15.55 5.43 -1.53
C LEU A 3 15.56 4.23 -0.58
N CYS A 4 14.60 4.15 0.32
CA CYS A 4 14.56 3.14 1.38
C CYS A 4 13.38 2.19 1.14
N GLU A 5 13.60 0.90 1.31
CA GLU A 5 12.54 -0.11 1.20
C GLU A 5 11.44 0.10 2.23
N LYS A 6 10.25 -0.40 1.90
CA LYS A 6 9.09 -0.36 2.80
C LYS A 6 9.14 -1.49 3.85
N PRO A 7 8.42 -1.33 4.97
CA PRO A 7 8.07 -0.05 5.57
C PRO A 7 9.34 0.73 5.97
N ILE A 8 9.25 2.04 5.96
CA ILE A 8 10.38 2.97 6.15
C ILE A 8 11.13 2.79 7.49
N GLY A 9 10.49 2.17 8.47
CA GLY A 9 11.01 1.88 9.80
C GLY A 9 10.03 0.97 10.56
N LEU A 10 10.36 0.66 11.81
CA LEU A 10 9.54 -0.20 12.67
C LEU A 10 8.41 0.56 13.37
N THR A 11 8.53 1.88 13.47
CA THR A 11 7.52 2.76 14.09
C THR A 11 7.35 4.06 13.30
N SER A 12 6.21 4.72 13.46
CA SER A 12 5.99 6.06 12.93
C SER A 12 6.98 7.08 13.51
N GLY A 13 7.44 6.87 14.75
CA GLY A 13 8.48 7.68 15.40
C GLY A 13 9.83 7.59 14.70
N GLU A 14 10.26 6.40 14.28
CA GLU A 14 11.47 6.22 13.47
C GLU A 14 11.34 6.88 12.10
N GLY A 15 10.19 6.73 11.44
CA GLY A 15 9.89 7.43 10.20
C GLY A 15 9.97 8.96 10.36
N GLN A 16 9.47 9.50 11.49
CA GLN A 16 9.54 10.93 11.78
C GLN A 16 10.98 11.43 11.93
N GLN A 17 11.90 10.62 12.46
CA GLN A 17 13.33 10.98 12.51
C GLN A 17 13.91 11.18 11.11
N LEU A 18 13.48 10.39 10.12
CA LEU A 18 13.90 10.55 8.72
C LEU A 18 13.29 11.81 8.09
N VAL A 19 12.02 12.11 8.36
CA VAL A 19 11.39 13.39 7.96
C VAL A 19 12.18 14.57 8.52
N ASP A 20 12.50 14.55 9.82
CA ASP A 20 13.22 15.64 10.47
C ASP A 20 14.67 15.77 9.98
N ALA A 21 15.30 14.64 9.62
CA ALA A 21 16.60 14.66 8.93
C ALA A 21 16.48 15.28 7.53
N GLY A 22 15.44 14.96 6.76
CA GLY A 22 15.16 15.54 5.46
C GLY A 22 14.98 17.07 5.53
N ARG A 23 14.23 17.55 6.52
CA ARG A 23 14.04 19.00 6.76
C ARG A 23 15.34 19.74 7.06
N ARG A 24 16.25 19.12 7.81
CA ARG A 24 17.59 19.68 8.09
C ARG A 24 18.50 19.68 6.88
N HIS A 25 18.22 18.84 5.89
CA HIS A 25 19.02 18.67 4.68
C HIS A 25 18.15 18.74 3.42
N PRO A 26 17.55 19.88 3.08
CA PRO A 26 16.51 20.00 2.03
C PRO A 26 17.00 19.66 0.61
N ARG A 27 18.32 19.62 0.39
CA ARG A 27 18.93 19.17 -0.86
C ARG A 27 18.94 17.65 -1.01
N LEU A 28 18.83 16.91 0.10
CA LEU A 28 18.74 15.45 0.07
C LEU A 28 17.31 15.04 -0.26
N LYS A 29 17.19 14.08 -1.17
CA LYS A 29 15.92 13.45 -1.53
C LYS A 29 15.79 12.17 -0.72
N LEU A 30 14.66 12.00 -0.03
CA LEU A 30 14.30 10.85 0.79
C LEU A 30 12.94 10.33 0.31
N MET A 31 12.84 9.03 0.02
CA MET A 31 11.60 8.41 -0.47
C MET A 31 11.50 6.96 0.01
N GLU A 32 10.30 6.54 0.41
CA GLU A 32 9.97 5.14 0.66
C GLU A 32 9.62 4.42 -0.66
N ALA A 33 10.12 3.20 -0.83
CA ALA A 33 10.10 2.47 -2.08
C ALA A 33 8.78 1.70 -2.34
N PHE A 34 7.66 2.40 -2.50
CA PHE A 34 6.41 1.79 -2.99
C PHE A 34 6.34 1.72 -4.53
N MET A 35 7.06 0.75 -5.11
CA MET A 35 7.24 0.62 -6.57
C MET A 35 5.94 0.49 -7.36
N TYR A 36 4.94 -0.21 -6.80
CA TYR A 36 3.64 -0.44 -7.47
C TYR A 36 2.98 0.87 -7.90
N ARG A 37 3.15 1.95 -7.14
CA ARG A 37 2.54 3.25 -7.44
C ARG A 37 2.95 3.77 -8.81
N HIS A 38 4.16 3.43 -9.27
CA HIS A 38 4.70 3.94 -10.52
C HIS A 38 4.39 3.04 -11.72
N HIS A 39 3.83 1.85 -11.49
CA HIS A 39 3.42 0.97 -12.58
C HIS A 39 2.27 1.60 -13.40
N PRO A 40 2.29 1.54 -14.75
CA PRO A 40 1.27 2.15 -15.61
C PRO A 40 -0.17 1.77 -15.25
N GLN A 41 -0.41 0.53 -14.83
CA GLN A 41 -1.74 0.09 -14.38
C GLN A 41 -2.32 0.93 -13.23
N TRP A 42 -1.46 1.39 -12.30
CA TRP A 42 -1.88 2.16 -11.14
C TRP A 42 -2.01 3.64 -11.46
N GLN A 43 -1.17 4.16 -12.35
CA GLN A 43 -1.36 5.48 -12.94
C GLN A 43 -2.73 5.54 -13.63
N ARG A 44 -3.04 4.54 -14.47
CA ARG A 44 -4.32 4.46 -15.17
C ARG A 44 -5.51 4.29 -14.21
N ALA A 45 -5.37 3.47 -13.17
CA ALA A 45 -6.43 3.30 -12.18
C ALA A 45 -6.73 4.62 -11.44
N ARG A 46 -5.69 5.37 -11.05
CA ARG A 46 -5.84 6.68 -10.41
C ARG A 46 -6.45 7.72 -11.36
N GLU A 47 -6.03 7.75 -12.62
CA GLU A 47 -6.66 8.59 -13.65
C GLU A 47 -8.16 8.31 -13.76
N LEU A 48 -8.57 7.04 -13.91
CA LEU A 48 -9.98 6.66 -14.01
C LEU A 48 -10.79 7.07 -12.78
N VAL A 49 -10.20 7.00 -11.58
CA VAL A 49 -10.82 7.48 -10.34
C VAL A 49 -10.97 9.00 -10.36
N ASN A 50 -9.89 9.72 -10.69
CA ASN A 50 -9.84 11.18 -10.63
C ASN A 50 -10.68 11.85 -11.72
N ASP A 51 -10.79 11.23 -12.90
CA ASP A 51 -11.64 11.67 -14.01
C ASP A 51 -13.13 11.37 -13.79
N GLY A 52 -13.47 10.66 -12.70
CA GLY A 52 -14.84 10.28 -12.38
C GLY A 52 -15.40 9.17 -13.27
N ALA A 53 -14.55 8.38 -13.94
CA ALA A 53 -14.98 7.32 -14.85
C ALA A 53 -15.79 6.21 -14.14
N ILE A 54 -15.57 6.02 -12.83
CA ILE A 54 -16.36 5.13 -11.97
C ILE A 54 -17.37 5.87 -11.08
N GLY A 55 -17.58 7.17 -11.29
CA GLY A 55 -18.28 8.05 -10.37
C GLY A 55 -17.44 8.35 -9.12
N GLU A 56 -18.07 8.78 -8.03
CA GLU A 56 -17.37 9.01 -6.76
C GLU A 56 -16.82 7.68 -6.20
N LEU A 57 -15.53 7.62 -5.88
CA LEU A 57 -14.92 6.47 -5.20
C LEU A 57 -15.59 6.23 -3.83
N ARG A 58 -16.16 5.04 -3.63
CA ARG A 58 -16.91 4.69 -2.41
C ARG A 58 -16.21 3.64 -1.56
N THR A 59 -15.65 2.60 -2.17
CA THR A 59 -14.93 1.58 -1.40
C THR A 59 -13.82 0.89 -2.18
N ILE A 60 -12.77 0.50 -1.47
CA ILE A 60 -11.67 -0.33 -1.99
C ILE A 60 -11.67 -1.63 -1.20
N GLN A 61 -11.54 -2.76 -1.90
CA GLN A 61 -11.38 -4.08 -1.31
C GLN A 61 -10.09 -4.71 -1.77
N THR A 62 -9.22 -5.09 -0.83
CA THR A 62 -7.94 -5.72 -1.15
C THR A 62 -7.78 -7.05 -0.42
N ALA A 63 -7.32 -8.07 -1.14
CA ALA A 63 -6.74 -9.24 -0.53
C ALA A 63 -5.28 -9.33 -0.97
N PHE A 64 -4.39 -9.63 -0.02
CA PHE A 64 -2.99 -9.90 -0.33
C PHE A 64 -2.46 -10.99 0.61
N ALA A 65 -2.15 -12.16 0.07
CA ALA A 65 -1.69 -13.28 0.86
C ALA A 65 -0.65 -14.12 0.12
N TYR A 66 0.17 -14.79 0.93
CA TYR A 66 1.04 -15.88 0.52
C TYR A 66 1.20 -16.84 1.70
N PHE A 67 1.92 -17.95 1.47
CA PHE A 67 2.24 -18.92 2.51
C PHE A 67 3.75 -18.98 2.74
N ASN A 68 4.19 -18.72 3.97
CA ASN A 68 5.57 -18.88 4.42
C ASN A 68 5.64 -19.16 5.93
N ASP A 69 6.02 -20.38 6.29
CA ASP A 69 6.20 -20.81 7.67
C ASP A 69 7.68 -21.10 8.01
N ASP A 70 8.63 -20.59 7.23
CA ASP A 70 10.06 -20.71 7.52
C ASP A 70 10.44 -19.80 8.70
N ALA A 71 10.92 -20.39 9.80
CA ALA A 71 11.35 -19.66 11.00
C ALA A 71 12.57 -18.76 10.76
N GLN A 72 13.40 -19.07 9.76
CA GLN A 72 14.60 -18.30 9.46
C GLN A 72 14.29 -17.04 8.64
N ASN A 73 13.10 -16.98 8.03
CA ASN A 73 12.69 -15.82 7.25
C ASN A 73 12.46 -14.60 8.14
N ILE A 74 12.99 -13.44 7.73
CA ILE A 74 12.84 -12.17 8.46
C ILE A 74 11.38 -11.80 8.74
N ARG A 75 10.45 -12.22 7.88
CA ARG A 75 9.01 -11.96 8.03
C ARG A 75 8.38 -12.68 9.21
N ASN A 76 9.02 -13.73 9.69
CA ASN A 76 8.61 -14.52 10.85
C ASN A 76 9.42 -14.15 12.11
N GLN A 77 10.21 -13.07 12.07
CA GLN A 77 11.00 -12.56 13.19
C GLN A 77 10.39 -11.26 13.72
N LYS A 78 9.63 -11.36 14.83
CA LYS A 78 8.92 -10.23 15.43
C LYS A 78 9.82 -9.04 15.79
N GLU A 79 10.99 -9.33 16.33
CA GLU A 79 11.91 -8.31 16.89
C GLU A 79 12.48 -7.34 15.84
N ILE A 80 12.39 -7.70 14.55
CA ILE A 80 12.89 -6.91 13.43
C ILE A 80 11.79 -6.46 12.47
N GLY A 81 10.53 -6.46 12.91
CA GLY A 81 9.41 -5.97 12.12
C GLY A 81 8.73 -7.01 11.22
N GLY A 82 8.88 -8.30 11.51
CA GLY A 82 8.12 -9.35 10.83
C GLY A 82 6.61 -9.25 11.07
N GLY A 83 5.82 -9.90 10.20
CA GLY A 83 4.36 -9.90 10.26
C GLY A 83 3.69 -9.48 8.94
N ALA A 84 2.43 -9.85 8.79
CA ALA A 84 1.64 -9.59 7.59
C ALA A 84 1.44 -8.09 7.37
N LEU A 85 1.08 -7.33 8.42
CA LEU A 85 0.82 -5.90 8.32
C LEU A 85 2.06 -5.11 7.89
N MET A 86 3.22 -5.44 8.44
CA MET A 86 4.48 -4.78 8.08
C MET A 86 4.91 -5.16 6.66
N ASP A 87 4.88 -6.44 6.27
CA ASP A 87 5.42 -6.86 4.97
C ASP A 87 4.49 -6.55 3.79
N ILE A 88 3.22 -6.95 3.88
CA ILE A 88 2.26 -6.89 2.77
C ILE A 88 0.98 -6.09 3.08
N GLY A 89 0.60 -5.90 4.34
CA GLY A 89 -0.52 -5.04 4.73
C GLY A 89 -0.24 -3.56 4.55
N CYS A 90 1.04 -3.16 4.49
CA CYS A 90 1.45 -1.81 4.16
C CYS A 90 1.05 -1.38 2.74
N TYR A 91 0.82 -2.32 1.81
CA TYR A 91 0.36 -2.04 0.45
C TYR A 91 -1.10 -1.61 0.35
N PRO A 92 -2.10 -2.36 0.87
CA PRO A 92 -3.49 -1.89 0.84
C PRO A 92 -3.68 -0.57 1.60
N ILE A 93 -2.92 -0.32 2.68
CA ILE A 93 -2.93 0.97 3.39
C ILE A 93 -2.43 2.08 2.45
N SER A 94 -1.22 1.90 1.90
CA SER A 94 -0.59 2.83 0.98
C SER A 94 -1.46 3.12 -0.25
N LEU A 95 -2.09 2.08 -0.80
CA LEU A 95 -2.96 2.14 -1.97
C LEU A 95 -4.23 2.94 -1.70
N SER A 96 -4.85 2.71 -0.54
CA SER A 96 -6.09 3.37 -0.19
C SER A 96 -5.88 4.87 -0.06
N ARG A 97 -4.80 5.27 0.61
CA ARG A 97 -4.39 6.67 0.72
C ARG A 97 -4.04 7.28 -0.65
N PHE A 98 -3.42 6.50 -1.53
CA PHE A 98 -3.10 6.91 -2.90
C PHE A 98 -4.34 7.20 -3.77
N LEU A 99 -5.40 6.40 -3.67
CA LEU A 99 -6.63 6.60 -4.45
C LEU A 99 -7.62 7.56 -3.82
N PHE A 100 -7.74 7.57 -2.48
CA PHE A 100 -8.58 8.55 -1.79
C PHE A 100 -7.92 9.93 -1.69
N GLU A 101 -6.61 10.05 -1.92
CA GLU A 101 -5.83 11.29 -1.78
C GLU A 101 -6.05 11.98 -0.43
N SER A 102 -6.21 11.17 0.62
CA SER A 102 -6.48 11.61 2.00
C SER A 102 -6.05 10.56 3.01
N GLU A 103 -6.06 10.92 4.28
CA GLU A 103 -5.79 10.02 5.40
C GLU A 103 -7.08 9.40 5.94
N PRO A 104 -7.06 8.14 6.41
CA PRO A 104 -8.21 7.59 7.11
C PRO A 104 -8.40 8.31 8.46
N ARG A 105 -9.64 8.65 8.79
CA ARG A 105 -10.01 9.27 10.06
C ARG A 105 -9.90 8.30 11.24
N ARG A 106 -10.22 7.04 10.99
CA ARG A 106 -10.19 5.96 11.98
C ARG A 106 -10.09 4.61 11.28
N VAL A 107 -9.60 3.62 12.02
CA VAL A 107 -9.45 2.24 11.56
C VAL A 107 -9.99 1.27 12.61
N SER A 108 -10.48 0.13 12.14
CA SER A 108 -10.80 -1.03 12.97
C SER A 108 -10.16 -2.27 12.38
N GLY A 109 -9.54 -3.11 13.22
CA GLY A 109 -8.84 -4.30 12.75
C GLY A 109 -8.92 -5.50 13.67
N ILE A 110 -8.74 -6.68 13.08
CA ILE A 110 -8.56 -7.96 13.76
C ILE A 110 -7.20 -8.50 13.34
N VAL A 111 -6.42 -8.95 14.33
CA VAL A 111 -5.07 -9.47 14.12
C VAL A 111 -4.96 -10.85 14.77
N GLU A 112 -4.66 -11.86 13.97
CA GLU A 112 -4.33 -13.19 14.42
C GLU A 112 -2.81 -13.36 14.43
N ARG A 113 -2.24 -13.63 15.61
CA ARG A 113 -0.81 -13.90 15.78
C ARG A 113 -0.51 -15.37 15.62
N ASP A 114 0.59 -15.66 14.95
CA ASP A 114 1.13 -17.00 14.92
C ASP A 114 1.64 -17.38 16.34
N PRO A 115 1.24 -18.53 16.90
CA PRO A 115 1.65 -18.93 18.25
C PRO A 115 3.14 -19.29 18.36
N ARG A 116 3.80 -19.64 17.25
CA ARG A 116 5.24 -19.96 17.20
C ARG A 116 6.09 -18.71 17.03
N PHE A 117 5.67 -17.78 16.18
CA PHE A 117 6.48 -16.61 15.81
C PHE A 117 6.12 -15.34 16.57
N GLY A 118 4.88 -15.23 17.08
CA GLY A 118 4.35 -14.02 17.70
C GLY A 118 4.12 -12.84 16.74
N THR A 119 4.45 -12.99 15.46
CA THR A 119 4.10 -12.07 14.37
C THR A 119 2.63 -12.22 13.98
N ASP A 120 2.00 -11.18 13.43
CA ASP A 120 0.68 -11.33 12.83
C ASP A 120 0.77 -12.15 11.54
N ARG A 121 0.04 -13.26 11.47
CA ARG A 121 -0.01 -14.12 10.29
C ARG A 121 -1.23 -13.88 9.42
N LEU A 122 -2.28 -13.31 10.00
CA LEU A 122 -3.51 -12.93 9.32
C LEU A 122 -4.05 -11.67 10.00
N SER A 123 -4.26 -10.63 9.20
CA SER A 123 -4.80 -9.36 9.67
C SER A 123 -5.87 -8.88 8.69
N SER A 124 -7.00 -8.41 9.21
CA SER A 124 -8.06 -7.80 8.42
C SER A 124 -8.42 -6.45 9.03
N ALA A 125 -8.64 -5.43 8.20
CA ALA A 125 -8.97 -4.10 8.69
C ALA A 125 -9.95 -3.34 7.78
N ILE A 126 -10.67 -2.40 8.39
CA ILE A 126 -11.50 -1.39 7.73
C ILE A 126 -10.93 -0.02 8.07
N MET A 127 -10.75 0.82 7.06
CA MET A 127 -10.30 2.20 7.16
C MET A 127 -11.40 3.13 6.68
N ASP A 128 -11.76 4.12 7.50
CA ASP A 128 -12.80 5.11 7.23
C ASP A 128 -12.17 6.42 6.78
N PHE A 129 -12.40 6.82 5.52
CA PHE A 129 -11.89 8.06 4.93
C PHE A 129 -12.95 9.18 4.92
N ASP A 130 -14.05 9.06 5.68
CA ASP A 130 -15.23 9.96 5.68
C ASP A 130 -16.09 9.86 4.42
N ARG A 131 -15.45 9.99 3.25
CA ARG A 131 -16.04 9.97 1.90
C ARG A 131 -16.13 8.56 1.30
N GLY A 132 -15.45 7.59 1.92
CA GLY A 132 -15.49 6.19 1.52
C GLY A 132 -14.73 5.31 2.49
N THR A 133 -14.67 4.03 2.20
CA THR A 133 -13.97 3.06 3.03
C THR A 133 -12.92 2.27 2.25
N SER A 134 -11.97 1.70 2.96
CA SER A 134 -11.14 0.63 2.41
C SER A 134 -11.15 -0.55 3.36
N LEU A 135 -11.28 -1.75 2.81
CA LEU A 135 -11.28 -3.00 3.52
C LEU A 135 -10.17 -3.88 2.96
N PHE A 136 -9.39 -4.50 3.82
CA PHE A 136 -8.40 -5.45 3.36
C PHE A 136 -8.21 -6.64 4.29
N THR A 137 -7.71 -7.71 3.70
CA THR A 137 -7.15 -8.86 4.40
C THR A 137 -5.72 -9.07 3.90
N CYS A 138 -4.76 -9.15 4.82
CA CYS A 138 -3.39 -9.55 4.52
C CYS A 138 -2.95 -10.77 5.33
N SER A 139 -2.21 -11.69 4.71
CA SER A 139 -1.74 -12.89 5.42
C SER A 139 -0.43 -13.47 4.88
N THR A 140 0.42 -13.92 5.81
CA THR A 140 1.67 -14.64 5.49
C THR A 140 1.51 -16.17 5.52
N GLN A 141 0.33 -16.68 5.89
CA GLN A 141 0.03 -18.11 6.02
C GLN A 141 -1.33 -18.49 5.41
N LEU A 142 -1.66 -17.90 4.26
CA LEU A 142 -2.82 -18.28 3.43
C LEU A 142 -2.39 -18.66 2.02
N ALA A 143 -3.31 -19.25 1.25
CA ALA A 143 -3.06 -19.53 -0.16
C ALA A 143 -2.63 -18.25 -0.91
N PRO A 144 -1.61 -18.31 -1.79
CA PRO A 144 -1.15 -17.16 -2.56
C PRO A 144 -2.29 -16.51 -3.33
N TYR A 145 -2.57 -15.24 -3.02
CA TYR A 145 -3.64 -14.49 -3.66
C TYR A 145 -3.38 -13.00 -3.57
N GLN A 146 -3.70 -12.28 -4.64
CA GLN A 146 -3.77 -10.84 -4.62
C GLN A 146 -4.91 -10.39 -5.51
N ARG A 147 -5.63 -9.35 -5.08
CA ARG A 147 -6.70 -8.73 -5.86
C ARG A 147 -7.03 -7.38 -5.25
N VAL A 148 -7.25 -6.38 -6.10
CA VAL A 148 -7.86 -5.12 -5.68
C VAL A 148 -9.13 -4.89 -6.49
N ASN A 149 -10.22 -4.58 -5.79
CA ASN A 149 -11.43 -4.04 -6.38
C ASN A 149 -11.64 -2.60 -5.88
N ILE A 150 -11.96 -1.70 -6.79
CA ILE A 150 -12.16 -0.26 -6.55
C ILE A 150 -13.56 0.06 -7.05
N PHE A 151 -14.47 0.42 -6.15
CA PHE A 151 -15.87 0.64 -6.47
C PHE A 151 -16.23 2.11 -6.33
N GLY A 152 -16.80 2.67 -7.39
CA GLY A 152 -17.40 3.99 -7.37
C GLY A 152 -18.92 3.94 -7.56
N GLY A 153 -19.54 5.12 -7.58
CA GLY A 153 -21.00 5.24 -7.69
C GLY A 153 -21.61 4.75 -9.01
N SER A 154 -20.84 4.70 -10.09
CA SER A 154 -21.32 4.33 -11.44
C SER A 154 -20.45 3.32 -12.18
N GLY A 155 -19.39 2.83 -11.55
CA GLY A 155 -18.45 1.88 -12.15
C GLY A 155 -17.53 1.23 -11.14
N ARG A 156 -16.67 0.32 -11.61
CA ARG A 156 -15.62 -0.28 -10.80
C ARG A 156 -14.37 -0.59 -11.61
N ILE A 157 -13.24 -0.68 -10.92
CA ILE A 157 -11.96 -1.13 -11.45
C ILE A 157 -11.53 -2.38 -10.70
N GLU A 158 -11.03 -3.37 -11.41
CA GLU A 158 -10.47 -4.59 -10.82
C GLU A 158 -9.06 -4.83 -11.36
N ILE A 159 -8.12 -5.10 -10.45
CA ILE A 159 -6.70 -5.36 -10.75
C ILE A 159 -6.31 -6.70 -10.14
N GLU A 160 -5.91 -7.65 -10.99
CA GLU A 160 -5.64 -9.03 -10.60
C GLU A 160 -4.27 -9.22 -9.97
N ILE A 161 -3.28 -8.47 -10.45
CA ILE A 161 -1.91 -8.54 -9.96
C ILE A 161 -1.51 -7.13 -9.52
N PRO A 162 -2.01 -6.66 -8.36
CA PRO A 162 -1.83 -5.29 -7.91
C PRO A 162 -0.39 -4.92 -7.60
N PHE A 163 0.40 -5.77 -6.93
CA PHE A 163 1.64 -5.29 -6.30
C PHE A 163 2.91 -5.88 -6.90
N ASN A 164 2.83 -7.11 -7.40
CA ASN A 164 3.97 -7.86 -7.93
C ASN A 164 3.79 -8.12 -9.43
N ALA A 165 3.89 -7.07 -10.24
CA ALA A 165 3.79 -7.17 -11.69
C ALA A 165 4.79 -8.23 -12.22
N PRO A 166 4.34 -9.21 -13.02
CA PRO A 166 5.21 -10.27 -13.50
C PRO A 166 6.17 -9.72 -14.57
N PRO A 167 7.44 -10.14 -14.57
CA PRO A 167 8.45 -9.59 -15.48
C PRO A 167 8.38 -10.18 -16.91
N ASP A 168 7.50 -11.15 -17.14
CA ASP A 168 7.47 -11.98 -18.35
C ASP A 168 6.11 -11.99 -19.06
N ARG A 169 5.10 -11.28 -18.52
CA ARG A 169 3.77 -11.19 -19.13
C ARG A 169 3.06 -9.87 -18.81
N PRO A 170 2.13 -9.42 -19.67
CA PRO A 170 1.37 -8.19 -19.44
C PRO A 170 0.57 -8.20 -18.14
N CYS A 171 0.36 -7.00 -17.60
CA CYS A 171 -0.62 -6.74 -16.55
C CYS A 171 -1.95 -6.32 -17.15
N ARG A 172 -3.05 -6.51 -16.40
CA ARG A 172 -4.41 -6.21 -16.86
C ARG A 172 -5.22 -5.51 -15.78
N LEU A 173 -6.10 -4.63 -16.22
CA LEU A 173 -7.10 -3.92 -15.44
C LEU A 173 -8.47 -4.12 -16.12
N TRP A 174 -9.52 -4.33 -15.34
CA TRP A 174 -10.89 -4.40 -15.83
C TRP A 174 -11.63 -3.16 -15.36
N HIS A 175 -12.13 -2.37 -16.31
CA HIS A 175 -12.89 -1.18 -16.04
C HIS A 175 -14.36 -1.41 -16.41
N GLN A 176 -15.22 -1.46 -15.41
CA GLN A 176 -16.66 -1.56 -15.60
C GLN A 176 -17.29 -0.16 -15.57
N HIS A 177 -18.02 0.18 -16.62
CA HIS A 177 -18.82 1.40 -16.74
C HIS A 177 -19.98 1.16 -17.71
N GLY A 178 -21.11 1.86 -17.56
CA GLY A 178 -22.21 1.80 -18.54
C GLY A 178 -22.79 0.39 -18.82
N GLY A 179 -22.58 -0.58 -17.93
CA GLY A 179 -22.99 -1.98 -18.12
C GLY A 179 -22.00 -2.84 -18.93
N THR A 180 -20.87 -2.30 -19.39
CA THR A 180 -19.79 -3.03 -20.05
C THR A 180 -18.60 -3.22 -19.11
N ILE A 181 -17.72 -4.16 -19.43
CA ILE A 181 -16.44 -4.35 -18.75
C ILE A 181 -15.35 -4.34 -19.81
N ASP A 182 -14.53 -3.29 -19.81
CA ASP A 182 -13.40 -3.15 -20.71
C ASP A 182 -12.15 -3.73 -20.07
N GLU A 183 -11.40 -4.51 -20.84
CA GLU A 183 -10.07 -4.97 -20.47
C GLU A 183 -9.02 -3.97 -20.98
N VAL A 184 -8.17 -3.50 -20.07
CA VAL A 184 -7.02 -2.66 -20.38
C VAL A 184 -5.76 -3.45 -20.08
N THR A 185 -4.96 -3.68 -21.11
CA THR A 185 -3.69 -4.42 -21.03
C THR A 185 -2.51 -3.46 -21.02
N PHE A 186 -1.54 -3.72 -20.17
CA PHE A 186 -0.30 -2.94 -20.04
C PHE A 186 0.89 -3.81 -20.40
N ASP A 187 1.79 -3.26 -21.20
CA ASP A 187 3.05 -3.92 -21.56
C ASP A 187 3.87 -4.27 -20.32
N VAL A 188 4.70 -5.30 -20.46
CA VAL A 188 5.69 -5.68 -19.44
C VAL A 188 6.58 -4.48 -19.15
N CYS A 189 6.71 -4.12 -17.88
CA CYS A 189 7.61 -3.06 -17.45
C CYS A 189 8.28 -3.40 -16.12
N ASP A 190 9.45 -2.80 -15.90
CA ASP A 190 10.15 -2.90 -14.63
C ASP A 190 9.70 -1.76 -13.70
N GLN A 191 8.72 -2.03 -12.83
CA GLN A 191 8.23 -1.05 -11.85
C GLN A 191 9.32 -0.57 -10.88
N TYR A 192 10.35 -1.38 -10.63
CA TYR A 192 11.49 -0.98 -9.78
C TYR A 192 12.42 -0.04 -10.54
N GLY A 193 12.71 -0.36 -11.80
CA GLY A 193 13.44 0.52 -12.72
C GLY A 193 12.76 1.89 -12.87
N ILE A 194 11.44 1.91 -13.10
CA ILE A 194 10.66 3.16 -13.17
C ILE A 194 10.79 3.98 -11.88
N GLN A 195 10.67 3.35 -10.71
CA GLN A 195 10.85 4.03 -9.43
C GLN A 195 12.26 4.62 -9.28
N GLY A 196 13.28 3.83 -9.61
CA GLY A 196 14.68 4.27 -9.58
C GLY A 196 14.94 5.44 -10.50
N ASP A 197 14.39 5.41 -11.71
CA ASP A 197 14.49 6.48 -12.70
C ASP A 197 13.79 7.77 -12.23
N LEU A 198 12.58 7.66 -11.68
CA LEU A 198 11.85 8.82 -11.15
C LEU A 198 12.55 9.43 -9.93
N PHE A 199 13.07 8.61 -9.03
CA PHE A 199 13.86 9.07 -7.90
C PHE A 199 15.16 9.76 -8.36
N SER A 200 15.86 9.16 -9.33
CA SER A 200 17.08 9.73 -9.91
C SER A 200 16.80 11.05 -10.63
N ARG A 201 15.69 11.15 -11.36
CA ARG A 201 15.19 12.39 -11.98
C ARG A 201 15.05 13.49 -10.94
N ALA A 202 14.38 13.20 -9.82
CA ALA A 202 14.16 14.18 -8.75
C ALA A 202 15.47 14.68 -8.12
N ILE A 203 16.52 13.84 -8.10
CA ILE A 203 17.85 14.23 -7.65
C ILE A 203 18.53 15.15 -8.67
N LEU A 204 18.57 14.73 -9.94
CA LEU A 204 19.30 15.43 -11.00
C LEU A 204 18.67 16.79 -11.32
N ASP A 205 17.33 16.85 -11.34
CA ASP A 205 16.57 18.04 -11.71
C ASP A 205 16.22 18.92 -10.50
N ASP A 206 16.64 18.52 -9.29
CA ASP A 206 16.30 19.14 -8.00
C ASP A 206 14.80 19.38 -7.79
N THR A 207 13.95 18.44 -8.21
CA THR A 207 12.49 18.49 -8.01
C THR A 207 12.04 17.69 -6.79
N PRO A 208 10.79 17.82 -6.33
CA PRO A 208 10.22 16.92 -5.32
C PRO A 208 10.24 15.46 -5.79
N VAL A 209 10.46 14.53 -4.86
CA VAL A 209 10.30 13.09 -5.13
C VAL A 209 8.83 12.75 -5.39
N PRO A 210 8.53 11.69 -6.16
CA PRO A 210 7.16 11.27 -6.45
C PRO A 210 6.30 10.97 -5.22
N THR A 211 6.92 10.41 -4.17
CA THR A 211 6.27 10.11 -2.90
C THR A 211 7.05 10.81 -1.78
N PRO A 212 6.49 11.84 -1.12
CA PRO A 212 7.17 12.52 -0.04
C PRO A 212 7.38 11.59 1.15
N ILE A 213 8.47 11.78 1.90
CA ILE A 213 8.83 10.91 3.03
C ILE A 213 7.78 10.94 4.16
N GLU A 214 7.03 12.03 4.27
CA GLU A 214 5.88 12.14 5.19
C GLU A 214 4.80 11.10 4.93
N ASP A 215 4.66 10.63 3.68
CA ASP A 215 3.71 9.57 3.30
C ASP A 215 4.00 8.26 4.04
N ALA A 216 5.28 7.96 4.25
CA ALA A 216 5.72 6.76 4.94
C ALA A 216 5.36 6.77 6.44
N VAL A 217 5.47 7.95 7.07
CA VAL A 217 5.05 8.14 8.47
C VAL A 217 3.55 7.94 8.61
N ALA A 218 2.77 8.51 7.70
CA ALA A 218 1.32 8.33 7.70
C ALA A 218 0.93 6.85 7.48
N ASN A 219 1.63 6.14 6.60
CA ASN A 219 1.42 4.70 6.41
C ASN A 219 1.69 3.90 7.70
N MET A 220 2.79 4.20 8.40
CA MET A 220 3.13 3.56 9.67
C MET A 220 2.13 3.85 10.79
N LYS A 221 1.62 5.09 10.88
CA LYS A 221 0.58 5.45 11.86
C LYS A 221 -0.68 4.61 11.70
N VAL A 222 -1.07 4.33 10.45
CA VAL A 222 -2.22 3.45 10.18
C VAL A 222 -1.94 2.02 10.62
N ILE A 223 -0.74 1.48 10.35
CA ILE A 223 -0.34 0.15 10.83
C ILE A 223 -0.42 0.08 12.37
N GLU A 224 0.17 1.06 13.05
CA GLU A 224 0.15 1.14 14.52
C GLU A 224 -1.29 1.23 15.05
N ALA A 225 -2.17 2.01 14.42
CA ALA A 225 -3.57 2.12 14.80
C ALA A 225 -4.36 0.81 14.60
N ILE A 226 -4.06 0.04 13.55
CA ILE A 226 -4.66 -1.29 13.36
C ILE A 226 -4.23 -2.23 14.50
N PHE A 227 -2.96 -2.22 14.89
CA PHE A 227 -2.50 -3.00 16.04
C PHE A 227 -3.15 -2.56 17.36
N ARG A 228 -3.30 -1.25 17.58
CA ARG A 228 -4.03 -0.71 18.74
C ARG A 228 -5.48 -1.20 18.74
N SER A 229 -6.15 -1.10 17.59
CA SER A 229 -7.56 -1.46 17.43
C SER A 229 -7.80 -2.95 17.69
N ALA A 230 -6.92 -3.81 17.19
CA ALA A 230 -7.00 -5.24 17.46
C ALA A 230 -6.81 -5.59 18.94
N GLY A 231 -6.10 -4.74 19.71
CA GLY A 231 -5.91 -4.91 21.15
C GLY A 231 -7.07 -4.34 21.98
N SER A 232 -7.63 -3.20 21.60
CA SER A 232 -8.73 -2.54 22.31
C SER A 232 -10.11 -3.09 21.95
N GLY A 233 -10.28 -3.59 20.73
CA GLY A 233 -11.59 -3.95 20.15
C GLY A 233 -12.38 -2.75 19.63
N ASP A 234 -11.80 -1.54 19.68
CA ASP A 234 -12.44 -0.28 19.32
C ASP A 234 -11.89 0.29 18.00
N TRP A 235 -12.56 1.33 17.48
CA TRP A 235 -12.00 2.15 16.41
C TRP A 235 -10.87 3.04 16.94
N GLU A 236 -9.75 3.07 16.22
CA GLU A 236 -8.57 3.87 16.59
C GLU A 236 -8.29 4.95 15.53
N MET A 237 -7.82 6.10 15.97
CA MET A 237 -7.29 7.12 15.06
C MET A 237 -5.82 6.81 14.71
N PRO A 238 -5.39 6.95 13.45
CA PRO A 238 -3.98 6.86 13.05
C PRO A 238 -3.04 7.78 13.85
#